data_AF-A0AAV0AM48-F1
#
_entry.id   AF-A0AAV0AM48-F1
#
_cell.length_a   1.000
_cell.length_b   1.000
_cell.length_c   1.000
_cell.angle_alpha   90.00
_cell.angle_beta   90.00
_cell.angle_gamma   90.00
#
_symmetry.space_group_name_H-M   'P 1'
#
loop_
_entity.id
_entity.type
_entity.pdbx_description
1 polymer ?
#
loop_
_entity_poly.entity_id
_entity_poly.type
_entity_poly.pdbx_seq_one_letter_code
_entity_poly.pdbx_strand_id
1 'polypeptide(L)'
;MALEVCLGGRLYNVMVEDNLTASQLLDGGCLTQKVTMILLNQICTFVAFSGSLQLLPKFQGTLQNLHFIWWDAWTAKEVTFDQKVSMKSVTQDGNIYNPSGTLSGGSKPSTSGILIKVLELKKVEGLLKDHQSKLEPDISKKKSDINKSSTTVKIMQRELQGIEIETEKLASELEAANREAEETDQVVELAREEHEGWKKKLKQAKAGLDRLEADQNKMWKKVNPKVLHMIDRFLA
;
A
#
# COMPACT_ATOMS: atom_id res chain seq x y z
N MET A 1 41.32 25.45 6.95
CA MET A 1 41.48 26.21 8.21
C MET A 1 41.23 27.70 8.00
N ALA A 2 41.94 28.37 7.08
CA ALA A 2 41.70 29.80 6.76
C ALA A 2 40.22 30.16 6.55
N LEU A 3 39.46 29.37 5.75
CA LEU A 3 38.04 29.62 5.52
C LEU A 3 37.17 29.50 6.79
N GLU A 4 37.48 28.55 7.68
CA GLU A 4 36.79 28.39 8.96
C GLU A 4 37.03 29.60 9.87
N VAL A 5 38.26 30.12 9.86
CA VAL A 5 38.65 31.30 10.63
C VAL A 5 38.05 32.58 10.05
N CYS A 6 38.01 32.72 8.72
CA CYS A 6 37.38 33.86 8.05
C CYS A 6 35.87 33.94 8.34
N LEU A 7 35.18 32.80 8.37
CA LEU A 7 33.74 32.74 8.62
C LEU A 7 33.43 32.78 10.12
N GLY A 8 34.25 32.12 10.95
CA GLY A 8 34.12 32.12 12.41
C GLY A 8 32.72 31.74 12.87
N GLY A 9 32.17 32.52 13.81
CA GLY A 9 30.80 32.33 14.31
C GLY A 9 29.70 32.45 13.25
N ARG A 10 29.99 33.06 12.07
CA ARG A 10 29.02 33.18 10.98
C ARG A 10 28.70 31.84 10.31
N LEU A 11 29.49 30.79 10.55
CA LEU A 11 29.19 29.43 10.10
C LEU A 11 27.86 28.90 10.65
N TYR A 12 27.41 29.43 11.79
CA TYR A 12 26.18 29.02 12.46
C TYR A 12 25.02 29.99 12.19
N ASN A 13 25.22 30.98 11.32
CA ASN A 13 24.14 31.89 10.99
C ASN A 13 23.10 31.19 10.12
N VAL A 14 21.83 31.42 10.45
CA VAL A 14 20.70 30.87 9.70
C VAL A 14 20.29 31.88 8.64
N MET A 15 20.27 31.44 7.38
CA MET A 15 19.78 32.26 6.27
C MET A 15 18.25 32.22 6.26
N VAL A 16 17.62 33.39 6.23
CA VAL A 16 16.15 33.53 6.20
C VAL A 16 15.80 34.46 5.04
N GLU A 17 14.70 34.19 4.35
CA GLU A 17 14.31 34.94 3.15
C GLU A 17 13.98 36.40 3.46
N ASP A 18 13.16 36.62 4.50
CA ASP A 18 12.59 37.92 4.82
C ASP A 18 12.41 38.15 6.33
N ASN A 19 12.07 39.39 6.69
CA ASN A 19 11.96 39.81 8.08
C ASN A 19 10.75 39.18 8.79
N LEU A 20 9.67 38.88 8.05
CA LEU A 20 8.47 38.28 8.65
C LEU A 20 8.77 36.85 9.10
N THR A 21 9.41 36.04 8.25
CA THR A 21 9.82 34.67 8.61
C THR A 21 10.80 34.67 9.78
N ALA A 22 11.72 35.63 9.84
CA ALA A 22 12.66 35.74 10.95
C ALA A 22 11.95 36.07 12.28
N SER A 23 11.01 37.03 12.29
CA SER A 23 10.23 37.34 13.49
C SER A 23 9.44 36.12 13.95
N GLN A 24 8.76 35.43 13.03
CA GLN A 24 7.99 34.23 13.37
C GLN A 24 8.86 33.11 13.97
N LEU A 25 10.07 32.93 13.46
CA LEU A 25 11.03 31.96 14.01
C LEU A 25 11.57 32.37 15.39
N LEU A 26 11.75 33.67 15.64
CA LEU A 26 12.20 34.17 16.93
C LEU A 26 11.09 34.12 17.99
N ASP A 27 9.86 34.46 17.61
CA ASP A 27 8.72 34.58 18.53
C ASP A 27 8.06 33.22 18.83
N GLY A 28 8.01 32.31 17.84
CA GLY A 28 7.31 31.03 17.94
C GLY A 28 8.14 29.78 17.66
N GLY A 29 9.42 29.91 17.28
CA GLY A 29 10.23 28.80 16.77
C GLY A 29 10.91 27.91 17.82
N CYS A 30 10.63 28.09 19.11
CA CYS A 30 11.20 27.29 20.22
C CYS A 30 12.74 27.08 20.12
N LEU A 31 13.48 28.14 19.78
CA LEU A 31 14.92 28.07 19.61
C LEU A 31 15.61 27.74 20.94
N THR A 32 16.36 26.64 20.97
CA THR A 32 17.04 26.14 22.17
C THR A 32 18.35 26.87 22.48
N GLN A 33 18.89 27.60 21.51
CA GLN A 33 20.15 28.34 21.62
C GLN A 33 20.03 29.71 20.95
N LYS A 34 20.91 30.64 21.33
CA LYS A 34 20.99 31.96 20.69
C LYS A 34 21.48 31.81 19.25
N VAL A 35 20.65 32.23 18.29
CA VAL A 35 20.96 32.18 16.85
C VAL A 35 21.10 33.60 16.29
N THR A 36 21.99 33.77 15.31
CA THR A 36 22.05 34.98 14.48
C THR A 36 21.49 34.66 13.10
N MET A 37 20.46 35.39 12.69
CA MET A 37 19.83 35.20 11.38
C MET A 37 20.34 36.24 10.38
N ILE A 38 20.46 35.84 9.11
CA ILE A 38 20.80 36.73 8.00
C ILE A 38 19.63 36.76 7.03
N LEU A 39 19.06 37.95 6.83
CA LEU A 39 17.92 38.20 5.95
C LEU A 39 18.38 38.40 4.52
N LEU A 40 18.04 37.47 3.61
CA LEU A 40 18.46 37.50 2.21
C LEU A 40 18.00 38.77 1.48
N ASN A 41 16.82 39.29 1.82
CA ASN A 41 16.26 40.50 1.21
C ASN A 41 16.94 41.82 1.64
N GLN A 42 17.79 41.82 2.66
CA GLN A 42 18.43 43.04 3.20
C GLN A 42 19.94 43.08 3.02
N ILE A 43 20.52 42.12 2.28
CA ILE A 43 21.98 42.10 2.15
C ILE A 43 22.44 43.05 1.05
N CYS A 44 23.05 44.15 1.44
CA CYS A 44 23.89 44.95 0.56
C CYS A 44 25.28 44.34 0.45
N THR A 45 25.72 44.04 -0.78
CA THR A 45 27.08 43.55 -1.05
C THR A 45 27.98 44.72 -1.39
N PHE A 46 29.08 44.86 -0.66
CA PHE A 46 30.17 45.76 -1.03
C PHE A 46 31.33 44.91 -1.52
N VAL A 47 31.57 44.91 -2.84
CA VAL A 47 32.71 44.23 -3.46
C VAL A 47 33.82 45.27 -3.63
N ALA A 48 34.90 45.10 -2.88
CA ALA A 48 35.91 46.12 -2.79
C ALA A 48 36.99 46.08 -3.91
N PHE A 49 37.05 45.01 -4.71
CA PHE A 49 38.06 44.86 -5.77
C PHE A 49 37.62 43.93 -6.91
N SER A 50 37.94 44.29 -8.16
CA SER A 50 37.63 43.57 -9.41
C SER A 50 38.90 43.01 -10.09
N GLY A 51 39.82 42.43 -9.32
CA GLY A 51 40.98 41.70 -9.83
C GLY A 51 40.95 40.25 -9.35
N SER A 52 41.50 39.35 -10.17
CA SER A 52 41.46 37.88 -10.13
C SER A 52 41.61 37.22 -8.75
N LEU A 53 40.62 37.39 -7.88
CA LEU A 53 40.45 36.62 -6.66
C LEU A 53 39.42 35.53 -6.96
N GLN A 54 39.87 34.28 -6.85
CA GLN A 54 38.99 33.12 -6.87
C GLN A 54 38.12 33.10 -5.60
N LEU A 55 37.11 33.97 -5.56
CA LEU A 55 36.02 33.89 -4.60
C LEU A 55 35.05 32.81 -5.08
N LEU A 56 34.62 31.93 -4.18
CA LEU A 56 33.57 30.96 -4.48
C LEU A 56 32.31 31.69 -5.00
N PRO A 57 31.86 31.45 -6.25
CA PRO A 57 30.82 32.26 -6.89
C PRO A 57 29.43 32.15 -6.26
N LYS A 58 29.21 31.22 -5.32
CA LYS A 58 27.90 31.01 -4.66
C LYS A 58 27.71 31.75 -3.33
N PHE A 59 28.74 32.44 -2.82
CA PHE A 59 28.69 33.16 -1.53
C PHE A 59 28.89 34.68 -1.66
N GLN A 60 28.73 35.23 -2.86
CA GLN A 60 28.88 36.67 -3.12
C GLN A 60 27.84 37.53 -2.38
N GLY A 61 26.74 36.94 -1.91
CA GLY A 61 25.61 37.66 -1.36
C GLY A 61 25.71 38.09 0.10
N THR A 62 26.71 37.70 0.91
CA THR A 62 26.53 37.72 2.38
C THR A 62 27.65 38.30 3.23
N LEU A 63 28.78 38.68 2.63
CA LEU A 63 29.93 39.12 3.39
C LEU A 63 30.06 40.65 3.33
N GLN A 64 29.42 41.34 4.29
CA GLN A 64 29.68 42.77 4.54
C GLN A 64 31.12 43.07 5.01
N ASN A 65 32.00 42.06 5.01
CA ASN A 65 33.43 42.20 5.26
C ASN A 65 34.14 41.12 4.42
N LEU A 66 34.65 41.48 3.23
CA LEU A 66 35.54 40.60 2.48
C LEU A 66 36.83 40.42 3.30
N HIS A 67 37.18 39.16 3.56
CA HIS A 67 38.46 38.81 4.16
C HIS A 67 39.38 38.30 3.05
N PHE A 68 40.57 38.88 2.91
CA PHE A 68 41.57 38.35 1.99
C PHE A 68 42.30 37.17 2.62
N ILE A 69 42.47 36.08 1.88
CA ILE A 69 43.24 34.92 2.32
C ILE A 69 44.63 34.99 1.67
N TRP A 70 45.68 34.96 2.47
CA TRP A 70 47.07 35.02 2.02
C TRP A 70 47.85 33.77 2.43
N TRP A 71 48.81 33.40 1.58
CA TRP A 71 49.74 32.31 1.86
C TRP A 71 50.76 32.72 2.93
N ASP A 72 51.17 33.99 2.93
CA ASP A 72 52.23 34.52 3.79
C ASP A 72 51.76 35.55 4.82
N ALA A 73 52.37 35.49 6.00
CA ALA A 73 52.17 36.46 7.08
C ALA A 73 52.69 37.86 6.73
N TRP A 74 53.80 37.96 6.00
CA TRP A 74 54.38 39.23 5.57
C TRP A 74 53.43 39.99 4.65
N THR A 75 52.97 39.33 3.58
CA THR A 75 52.03 39.89 2.61
C THR A 75 50.69 40.25 3.25
N ALA A 76 50.18 39.39 4.15
CA ALA A 76 48.94 39.69 4.88
C ALA A 76 49.06 40.97 5.72
N LYS A 77 50.22 41.19 6.36
CA LYS A 77 50.47 42.39 7.17
C LYS A 77 50.55 43.65 6.30
N GLU A 78 51.34 43.62 5.23
CA GLU A 78 51.49 44.77 4.33
C GLU A 78 50.15 45.20 3.74
N VAL A 79 49.37 44.26 3.19
CA VAL A 79 48.10 44.57 2.54
C VAL A 79 47.03 45.02 3.55
N THR A 80 47.05 44.49 4.77
CA THR A 80 46.08 44.91 5.81
C THR A 80 46.28 46.36 6.22
N PHE A 81 47.53 46.84 6.26
CA PHE A 81 47.86 48.18 6.76
C PHE A 81 48.13 49.21 5.64
N ASP A 82 48.08 48.81 4.37
CA ASP A 82 48.09 49.76 3.25
C ASP A 82 46.83 50.64 3.29
N GLN A 83 47.04 51.95 3.28
CA GLN A 83 45.98 52.97 3.34
C GLN A 83 44.98 52.85 2.18
N LYS A 84 45.39 52.27 1.04
CA LYS A 84 44.52 52.02 -0.12
C LYS A 84 43.61 50.81 0.04
N VAL A 85 44.04 49.81 0.81
CA VAL A 85 43.33 48.53 0.94
C VAL A 85 42.64 48.40 2.30
N SER A 86 43.35 48.66 3.40
CA SER A 86 42.82 48.74 4.78
C SER A 86 41.71 47.72 5.06
N MET A 87 41.97 46.45 4.74
CA MET A 87 41.01 45.35 4.85
C MET A 87 41.55 44.21 5.70
N LYS A 88 40.65 43.49 6.37
CA LYS A 88 41.01 42.36 7.21
C LYS A 88 41.58 41.23 6.36
N SER A 89 42.74 40.70 6.76
CA SER A 89 43.41 39.60 6.07
C SER A 89 43.58 38.40 6.99
N VAL A 90 43.52 37.20 6.44
CA VAL A 90 43.68 35.93 7.16
C VAL A 90 44.75 35.11 6.45
N THR A 91 45.70 34.57 7.21
CA THR A 91 46.74 33.67 6.66
C THR A 91 46.22 32.24 6.52
N GLN A 92 46.89 31.41 5.70
CA GLN A 92 46.56 29.99 5.56
C GLN A 92 46.52 29.25 6.91
N ASP A 93 47.41 29.64 7.83
CA ASP A 93 47.53 29.11 9.18
C ASP A 93 46.44 29.60 10.14
N GLY A 94 45.63 30.58 9.75
CA GLY A 94 44.51 31.09 10.52
C GLY A 94 44.81 32.30 11.42
N ASN A 95 45.94 32.99 11.22
CA ASN A 95 46.17 34.28 11.90
C ASN A 95 45.36 35.39 11.21
N ILE A 96 44.70 36.23 12.00
CA ILE A 96 43.84 37.33 11.52
C ILE A 96 44.55 38.67 11.75
N TYR A 97 44.69 39.44 10.68
CA TYR A 97 45.22 40.80 10.66
C TYR A 97 44.06 41.77 10.43
N ASN A 98 43.90 42.76 11.31
CA ASN A 98 42.86 43.78 11.22
C ASN A 98 43.50 45.17 11.02
N PRO A 99 43.03 46.01 10.06
CA PRO A 99 43.51 47.38 9.88
C PRO A 99 43.44 48.24 11.14
N SER A 100 42.59 47.88 12.12
CA SER A 100 42.53 48.53 13.44
C SER A 100 43.75 48.27 14.35
N GLY A 101 44.78 47.57 13.86
CA GLY A 101 46.01 47.30 14.62
C GLY A 101 45.95 46.06 15.52
N THR A 102 44.95 45.20 15.34
CA THR A 102 44.80 43.97 16.14
C THR A 102 45.29 42.76 15.34
N LEU A 103 46.23 42.00 15.91
CA LEU A 103 46.65 40.69 15.43
C LEU A 103 46.03 39.63 16.35
N SER A 104 45.16 38.78 15.81
CA SER A 104 44.67 37.61 16.54
C SER A 104 45.41 36.37 16.04
N GLY A 105 46.29 35.84 16.89
CA GLY A 105 47.03 34.60 16.66
C GLY A 105 47.14 33.83 17.97
N GLY A 106 46.80 32.54 17.93
CA GLY A 106 46.76 31.67 19.10
C GLY A 106 46.73 30.19 18.72
N SER A 107 46.68 29.31 19.73
CA SER A 107 46.60 27.86 19.52
C SER A 107 45.34 27.48 18.73
N LYS A 108 45.49 26.54 17.78
CA LYS A 108 44.40 26.07 16.92
C LYS A 108 43.18 25.68 17.77
N PRO A 109 42.01 26.32 17.57
CA PRO A 109 40.82 25.95 18.31
C PRO A 109 40.42 24.52 17.96
N SER A 110 39.93 23.77 18.96
CA SER A 110 39.51 22.37 18.83
C SER A 110 38.34 22.14 17.86
N THR A 111 37.71 23.22 17.38
CA THR A 111 36.65 23.25 16.36
C THR A 111 37.17 23.15 14.91
N SER A 112 38.48 22.95 14.72
CA SER A 112 39.06 22.70 13.39
C SER A 112 38.41 21.51 12.69
N GLY A 113 38.01 21.69 11.43
CA GLY A 113 37.49 20.61 10.57
C GLY A 113 35.97 20.48 10.54
N ILE A 114 35.21 21.44 11.08
CA ILE A 114 33.74 21.43 10.94
C ILE A 114 33.31 21.57 9.48
N LEU A 115 34.01 22.36 8.66
CA LEU A 115 33.70 22.45 7.23
C LEU A 115 33.97 21.14 6.49
N ILE A 116 34.93 20.33 6.97
CA ILE A 116 35.19 18.99 6.43
C ILE A 116 34.01 18.07 6.78
N LYS A 117 33.55 18.10 8.04
CA LYS A 117 32.38 17.34 8.48
C LYS A 117 31.11 17.75 7.73
N VAL A 118 30.88 19.05 7.51
CA VAL A 118 29.74 19.56 6.74
C VAL A 118 29.84 19.11 5.28
N LEU A 119 31.03 19.10 4.69
CA LEU A 119 31.24 18.59 3.33
C LEU A 119 30.95 17.08 3.24
N GLU A 120 31.41 16.29 4.19
CA GLU A 120 31.11 14.85 4.29
C GLU A 120 29.61 14.60 4.45
N LEU A 121 28.96 15.33 5.36
CA LEU A 121 27.52 15.25 5.58
C LEU A 121 26.75 15.57 4.31
N LYS A 122 27.12 16.63 3.59
CA LYS A 122 26.49 16.98 2.31
C LYS A 122 26.66 15.91 1.23
N LYS A 123 27.81 15.22 1.20
CA LYS A 123 28.02 14.07 0.30
C LYS A 123 27.07 12.93 0.65
N VAL A 124 26.95 12.60 1.94
CA VAL A 124 26.06 11.54 2.43
C VAL A 124 24.59 11.90 2.18
N GLU A 125 24.18 13.14 2.42
CA GLU A 125 22.84 13.64 2.10
C GLU A 125 22.52 13.54 0.61
N GLY A 126 23.48 13.88 -0.26
CA GLY A 126 23.33 13.72 -1.71
C GLY A 126 23.11 12.26 -2.10
N LEU A 127 23.95 11.36 -1.60
CA LEU A 127 23.80 9.91 -1.83
C LEU A 127 22.47 9.38 -1.31
N LEU A 128 22.05 9.82 -0.11
CA LEU A 128 20.78 9.43 0.49
C LEU A 128 19.61 9.88 -0.39
N LYS A 129 19.62 11.13 -0.86
CA LYS A 129 18.59 11.67 -1.74
C LYS A 129 18.53 10.92 -3.07
N ASP A 130 19.68 10.59 -3.65
CA ASP A 130 19.77 9.82 -4.89
C ASP A 130 19.20 8.40 -4.71
N HIS A 131 19.54 7.73 -3.60
CA HIS A 131 18.99 6.42 -3.28
C HIS A 131 17.48 6.48 -3.03
N GLN A 132 16.99 7.47 -2.27
CA GLN A 132 15.56 7.68 -2.04
C GLN A 132 14.82 7.90 -3.36
N SER A 133 15.32 8.79 -4.22
CA SER A 133 14.71 9.08 -5.52
C SER A 133 14.67 7.87 -6.45
N LYS A 134 15.63 6.94 -6.35
CA LYS A 134 15.62 5.68 -7.11
C LYS A 134 14.63 4.66 -6.56
N LEU A 135 14.44 4.61 -5.25
CA LEU A 135 13.56 3.65 -4.56
C LEU A 135 12.08 4.06 -4.62
N GLU A 136 11.79 5.35 -4.60
CA GLU A 136 10.43 5.90 -4.61
C GLU A 136 9.56 5.43 -5.80
N PRO A 137 10.04 5.39 -7.06
CA PRO A 137 9.26 4.86 -8.17
C PRO A 137 8.98 3.36 -8.02
N ASP A 138 9.95 2.57 -7.55
CA ASP A 138 9.77 1.13 -7.35
C ASP A 138 8.74 0.83 -6.26
N ILE A 139 8.77 1.60 -5.17
CA ILE A 139 7.78 1.49 -4.08
C ILE A 139 6.38 1.86 -4.58
N SER A 140 6.25 2.96 -5.34
CA SER A 140 4.96 3.39 -5.89
C SER A 140 4.39 2.36 -6.88
N LYS A 141 5.23 1.79 -7.75
CA LYS A 141 4.84 0.72 -8.68
C LYS A 141 4.38 -0.53 -7.94
N LYS A 142 5.16 -1.01 -6.97
CA LYS A 142 4.79 -2.17 -6.14
C LYS A 142 3.49 -1.93 -5.37
N LYS A 143 3.27 -0.73 -4.81
CA LYS A 143 2.01 -0.36 -4.16
C LYS A 143 0.82 -0.44 -5.11
N SER A 144 0.98 0.08 -6.34
CA SER A 144 -0.06 0.00 -7.37
C SER A 144 -0.41 -1.45 -7.71
N ASP A 145 0.60 -2.29 -7.92
CA ASP A 145 0.40 -3.69 -8.29
C ASP A 145 -0.24 -4.51 -7.16
N ILE A 146 0.19 -4.30 -5.91
CA ILE A 146 -0.46 -4.89 -4.72
C ILE A 146 -1.93 -4.48 -4.65
N ASN A 147 -2.26 -3.23 -4.95
CA ASN A 147 -3.63 -2.74 -4.88
C ASN A 147 -4.53 -3.36 -5.97
N LYS A 148 -3.98 -3.61 -7.17
CA LYS A 148 -4.66 -4.36 -8.23
C LYS A 148 -4.93 -5.79 -7.78
N SER A 149 -3.91 -6.51 -7.30
CA SER A 149 -4.06 -7.88 -6.80
C SER A 149 -5.03 -7.96 -5.62
N SER A 150 -5.03 -6.98 -4.71
CA SER A 150 -5.99 -6.90 -3.59
C SER A 150 -7.44 -6.82 -4.09
N THR A 151 -7.69 -6.06 -5.16
CA THR A 151 -9.02 -5.99 -5.77
C THR A 151 -9.42 -7.33 -6.38
N THR A 152 -8.52 -8.00 -7.10
CA THR A 152 -8.77 -9.33 -7.68
C THR A 152 -9.08 -10.37 -6.60
N VAL A 153 -8.29 -10.41 -5.52
CA VAL A 153 -8.54 -11.33 -4.40
C VAL A 153 -9.91 -11.10 -3.77
N LYS A 154 -10.33 -9.84 -3.58
CA LYS A 154 -11.68 -9.52 -3.06
C LYS A 154 -12.81 -9.98 -3.99
N ILE A 155 -12.59 -9.96 -5.30
CA ILE A 155 -13.57 -10.44 -6.29
C ILE A 155 -13.66 -11.97 -6.20
N MET A 156 -12.51 -12.65 -6.28
CA MET A 156 -12.44 -14.11 -6.17
C MET A 156 -13.04 -14.61 -4.85
N GLN A 157 -12.82 -13.91 -3.75
CA GLN A 157 -13.40 -14.27 -2.46
C GLN A 157 -14.93 -14.17 -2.44
N ARG A 158 -15.52 -13.19 -3.15
CA ARG A 158 -16.98 -13.09 -3.31
C ARG A 158 -17.53 -14.18 -4.23
N GLU A 159 -16.84 -14.50 -5.31
CA GLU A 159 -17.22 -15.59 -6.22
C GLU A 159 -17.20 -16.94 -5.49
N LEU A 160 -16.16 -17.19 -4.69
CA LEU A 160 -16.03 -18.42 -3.92
C LEU A 160 -17.16 -18.56 -2.89
N GLN A 161 -17.49 -17.49 -2.16
CA GLN A 161 -18.66 -17.46 -1.26
C GLN A 161 -19.98 -17.73 -2.00
N GLY A 162 -20.13 -17.21 -3.22
CA GLY A 162 -21.31 -17.48 -4.05
C GLY A 162 -21.43 -18.95 -4.43
N ILE A 163 -20.32 -19.55 -4.89
CA ILE A 163 -20.25 -20.97 -5.26
C ILE A 163 -20.52 -21.85 -4.04
N GLU A 164 -19.96 -21.53 -2.87
CA GLU A 164 -20.19 -22.30 -1.63
C GLU A 164 -21.69 -22.37 -1.29
N ILE A 165 -22.39 -21.25 -1.31
CA ILE A 165 -23.83 -21.19 -1.05
C ILE A 165 -24.62 -21.99 -2.09
N GLU A 166 -24.24 -21.89 -3.37
CA GLU A 166 -24.89 -22.62 -4.45
C GLU A 166 -24.68 -24.14 -4.32
N THR A 167 -23.48 -24.58 -3.95
CA THR A 167 -23.19 -25.99 -3.70
C THR A 167 -23.98 -26.56 -2.52
N GLU A 168 -24.12 -25.79 -1.44
CA GLU A 168 -24.91 -26.20 -0.27
C GLU A 168 -26.40 -26.33 -0.62
N LYS A 169 -26.91 -25.36 -1.40
CA LYS A 169 -28.30 -25.40 -1.88
C LYS A 169 -28.55 -26.64 -2.76
N LEU A 170 -27.66 -26.91 -3.72
CA LEU A 170 -27.78 -28.09 -4.59
C LEU A 170 -27.67 -29.40 -3.81
N ALA A 171 -26.82 -29.47 -2.79
CA ALA A 171 -26.72 -30.64 -1.92
C ALA A 171 -28.04 -30.90 -1.18
N SER A 172 -28.65 -29.85 -0.61
CA SER A 172 -29.96 -29.94 0.05
C SER A 172 -31.09 -30.36 -0.90
N GLU A 173 -31.13 -29.81 -2.11
CA GLU A 173 -32.08 -30.20 -3.15
C GLU A 173 -31.91 -31.67 -3.57
N LEU A 174 -30.67 -32.14 -3.69
CA LEU A 174 -30.36 -33.54 -4.00
C LEU A 174 -30.82 -34.49 -2.89
N GLU A 175 -30.62 -34.12 -1.62
CA GLU A 175 -31.12 -34.92 -0.49
C GLU A 175 -32.65 -34.99 -0.47
N ALA A 176 -33.35 -33.90 -0.79
CA ALA A 176 -34.80 -33.89 -0.88
C ALA A 176 -35.30 -34.79 -2.01
N ALA A 177 -34.69 -34.68 -3.20
CA ALA A 177 -35.04 -35.52 -4.35
C ALA A 177 -34.76 -37.01 -4.09
N ASN A 178 -33.67 -37.35 -3.39
CA ASN A 178 -33.38 -38.73 -3.01
C ASN A 178 -34.43 -39.29 -2.04
N ARG A 179 -34.86 -38.50 -1.05
CA ARG A 179 -35.94 -38.91 -0.13
C ARG A 179 -37.25 -39.18 -0.87
N GLU A 180 -37.63 -38.29 -1.78
CA GLU A 180 -38.82 -38.47 -2.61
C GLU A 180 -38.71 -39.73 -3.48
N ALA A 181 -37.54 -39.98 -4.08
CA ALA A 181 -37.29 -41.19 -4.85
C ALA A 181 -37.46 -42.47 -3.99
N GLU A 182 -36.87 -42.51 -2.79
CA GLU A 182 -37.01 -43.63 -1.85
C GLU A 182 -38.48 -43.86 -1.43
N GLU A 183 -39.24 -42.79 -1.17
CA GLU A 183 -40.67 -42.88 -0.87
C GLU A 183 -41.46 -43.44 -2.06
N THR A 184 -41.17 -42.97 -3.28
CA THR A 184 -41.84 -43.49 -4.49
C THR A 184 -41.51 -44.95 -4.75
N ASP A 185 -40.26 -45.39 -4.52
CA ASP A 185 -39.86 -46.79 -4.65
C ASP A 185 -40.62 -47.67 -3.67
N GLN A 186 -40.79 -47.24 -2.41
CA GLN A 186 -41.60 -47.96 -1.42
C GLN A 186 -43.07 -48.09 -1.86
N VAL A 187 -43.66 -47.01 -2.38
CA VAL A 187 -45.04 -47.02 -2.88
C VAL A 187 -45.18 -47.96 -4.08
N VAL A 188 -44.22 -47.96 -5.00
CA VAL A 188 -44.21 -48.85 -6.17
C VAL A 188 -44.12 -50.31 -5.75
N GLU A 189 -43.29 -50.64 -4.76
CA GLU A 189 -43.19 -52.01 -4.25
C GLU A 189 -44.50 -52.48 -3.60
N LEU A 190 -45.13 -51.65 -2.76
CA LEU A 190 -46.44 -51.97 -2.18
C LEU A 190 -47.51 -52.19 -3.26
N ALA A 191 -47.56 -51.31 -4.27
CA ALA A 191 -48.49 -51.45 -5.38
C ALA A 191 -48.25 -52.73 -6.20
N ARG A 192 -46.98 -53.16 -6.36
CA ARG A 192 -46.64 -54.43 -7.02
C ARG A 192 -47.15 -55.63 -6.22
N GLU A 193 -46.99 -55.63 -4.90
CA GLU A 193 -47.49 -56.69 -4.03
C GLU A 193 -49.02 -56.80 -4.09
N GLU A 194 -49.72 -55.67 -4.01
CA GLU A 194 -51.18 -55.62 -4.15
C GLU A 194 -51.63 -56.14 -5.51
N HIS A 195 -50.97 -55.72 -6.59
CA HIS A 195 -51.29 -56.16 -7.95
C HIS A 195 -51.11 -57.68 -8.10
N GLU A 196 -50.02 -58.26 -7.57
CA GLU A 196 -49.84 -59.72 -7.56
C GLU A 196 -50.91 -60.43 -6.70
N GLY A 197 -51.33 -59.83 -5.58
CA GLY A 197 -52.45 -60.30 -4.77
C GLY A 197 -53.77 -60.34 -5.54
N TRP A 198 -54.12 -59.23 -6.22
CA TRP A 198 -55.32 -59.14 -7.07
C TRP A 198 -55.28 -60.12 -8.24
N LYS A 199 -54.12 -60.29 -8.87
CA LYS A 199 -53.90 -61.25 -9.96
C LYS A 199 -54.16 -62.69 -9.51
N LYS A 200 -53.77 -63.08 -8.29
CA LYS A 200 -54.11 -64.39 -7.71
C LYS A 200 -55.61 -64.54 -7.47
N LYS A 201 -56.27 -63.52 -6.88
CA LYS A 201 -57.73 -63.52 -6.67
C LYS A 201 -58.50 -63.63 -7.99
N LEU A 202 -58.06 -62.92 -9.03
CA LEU A 202 -58.64 -62.99 -10.37
C LEU A 202 -58.54 -64.41 -10.95
N LYS A 203 -57.39 -65.09 -10.80
CA LYS A 203 -57.23 -66.49 -11.24
C LYS A 203 -58.18 -67.43 -10.49
N GLN A 204 -58.31 -67.29 -9.16
CA GLN A 204 -59.21 -68.11 -8.35
C GLN A 204 -60.68 -67.86 -8.72
N ALA A 205 -61.08 -66.61 -8.92
CA ALA A 205 -62.43 -66.24 -9.33
C ALA A 205 -62.78 -66.79 -10.73
N LYS A 206 -61.86 -66.69 -11.70
CA LYS A 206 -62.03 -67.31 -13.03
C LYS A 206 -62.20 -68.82 -12.94
N ALA A 207 -61.32 -69.50 -12.20
CA ALA A 207 -61.45 -70.95 -12.00
C ALA A 207 -62.75 -71.35 -11.29
N GLY A 208 -63.26 -70.50 -10.39
CA GLY A 208 -64.57 -70.66 -9.74
C GLY A 208 -65.72 -70.50 -10.73
N LEU A 209 -65.66 -69.50 -11.61
CA LEU A 209 -66.63 -69.29 -12.68
C LEU A 209 -66.70 -70.50 -13.62
N ASP A 210 -65.53 -70.98 -14.08
CA ASP A 210 -65.43 -72.15 -14.96
C ASP A 210 -66.06 -73.40 -14.33
N ARG A 211 -65.89 -73.59 -13.01
CA ARG A 211 -66.53 -74.69 -12.26
C ARG A 211 -68.04 -74.53 -12.17
N LEU A 212 -68.53 -73.33 -11.85
CA LEU A 212 -69.95 -73.04 -11.78
C LEU A 212 -70.64 -73.22 -13.13
N GLU A 213 -70.02 -72.76 -14.22
CA GLU A 213 -70.51 -73.01 -15.59
C GLU A 213 -70.55 -74.50 -15.91
N ALA A 214 -69.51 -75.25 -15.55
CA ALA A 214 -69.47 -76.70 -15.75
C ALA A 214 -70.57 -77.42 -14.94
N ASP A 215 -70.80 -77.02 -13.68
CA ASP A 215 -71.83 -77.60 -12.83
C ASP A 215 -73.23 -77.19 -13.27
N GLN A 216 -73.44 -75.94 -13.69
CA GLN A 216 -74.67 -75.49 -14.34
C GLN A 216 -74.97 -76.35 -15.56
N ASN A 217 -74.01 -76.57 -16.45
CA ASN A 217 -74.19 -77.40 -17.65
C ASN A 217 -74.50 -78.89 -17.30
N LYS A 218 -73.88 -79.43 -16.25
CA LYS A 218 -74.23 -80.77 -15.73
C LYS A 218 -75.64 -80.82 -15.16
N MET A 219 -76.08 -79.77 -14.46
CA MET A 219 -77.43 -79.66 -13.91
C MET A 219 -78.47 -79.62 -15.03
N TRP A 220 -78.29 -78.78 -16.05
CA TRP A 220 -79.17 -78.72 -17.22
C TRP A 220 -79.36 -80.09 -17.90
N LYS A 221 -78.31 -80.93 -17.95
CA LYS A 221 -78.38 -82.30 -18.49
C LYS A 221 -79.19 -83.28 -17.62
N LYS A 222 -79.36 -83.01 -16.33
CA LYS A 222 -80.11 -83.86 -15.38
C LYS A 222 -81.57 -83.44 -15.20
N VAL A 223 -81.98 -82.27 -15.68
CA VAL A 223 -83.36 -81.78 -15.57
C VAL A 223 -84.26 -82.47 -16.62
N ASN A 224 -85.47 -82.82 -16.21
CA ASN A 224 -86.46 -83.45 -17.07
C ASN A 224 -86.86 -82.51 -18.24
N PRO A 225 -86.85 -82.97 -19.50
CA PRO A 225 -87.08 -82.13 -20.68
C PRO A 225 -88.42 -81.37 -20.67
N LYS A 226 -89.47 -81.90 -20.02
CA LYS A 226 -90.76 -81.18 -19.87
C LYS A 226 -90.66 -79.94 -18.98
N VAL A 227 -89.79 -79.93 -17.98
CA VAL A 227 -89.56 -78.80 -17.05
C VAL A 227 -88.64 -77.77 -17.70
N LEU A 228 -87.69 -78.20 -18.52
CA LEU A 228 -86.80 -77.32 -19.31
C LEU A 228 -87.59 -76.40 -20.24
N HIS A 229 -88.50 -76.97 -21.05
CA HIS A 229 -89.37 -76.22 -21.95
C HIS A 229 -90.32 -75.26 -21.23
N MET A 230 -90.58 -75.46 -19.94
CA MET A 230 -91.43 -74.58 -19.12
C MET A 230 -90.65 -73.37 -18.57
N ILE A 231 -89.35 -73.54 -18.29
CA ILE A 231 -88.45 -72.49 -17.79
C ILE A 231 -88.03 -71.55 -18.93
N ASP A 232 -87.69 -72.07 -20.12
CA ASP A 232 -87.33 -71.26 -21.30
C ASP A 232 -88.48 -70.34 -21.76
N ARG A 233 -89.72 -70.74 -21.48
CA ARG A 233 -90.93 -69.94 -21.76
C ARG A 233 -91.15 -68.78 -20.78
N PHE A 234 -90.48 -68.81 -19.63
CA PHE A 234 -90.60 -67.82 -18.55
C PHE A 234 -89.42 -66.82 -18.52
N LEU A 235 -88.30 -67.14 -19.19
CA LEU A 235 -87.08 -66.33 -19.26
C LEU A 235 -86.91 -65.58 -20.60
N ALA A 236 -87.77 -65.84 -21.58
CA ALA A 236 -87.93 -65.04 -22.80
C ALA A 236 -88.91 -63.89 -22.57
#